data_AF-A0A8B9H0R9-F1
#
_entry.id   AF-A0A8B9H0R9-F1
#
_cell.length_a   1.000
_cell.length_b   1.000
_cell.length_c   1.000
_cell.angle_alpha   90.00
_cell.angle_beta   90.00
_cell.angle_gamma   90.00
#
_symmetry.space_group_name_H-M   'P 1'
#
loop_
_entity.id
_entity.type
_entity.pdbx_description
1 polymer ?
#
loop_
_entity_poly.entity_id
_entity_poly.type
_entity_poly.pdbx_seq_one_letter_code
_entity_poly.pdbx_strand_id
1 'polypeptide(L)'
;MDEKSGSSRLLVALVTVLLFGAIVLQYVCPGSDCQLLRLGSSGAAGDGGSGAGGGGGGSGASGAAGAGDPYVAEDGALARFVPRFHFSAADLDRVVDFNIKGDDVIVFLHIQKTGGTTFGRHLVRNIQLERPCECRAGQKKCTCYRPGKRETWLFSRFSTGWSCGLHADWTELTNCVPAVMGNREPVETHRTAPSRNYYYITILRDPVWRYLSEWRHVQRGATWKASLHMCDGRAPTVAELPSCYQGDDWSGCSLEEFMACPHNLANNRQTRMLADLSLVGCYNLTAMSDSQRGAVLLESAKRNLRRMAFFGLTEYQRKTQYLFERTFRLAFIAPFTQLNGTRAASVEVATETQQRIRELNRWDVELYEYARDLFLQRFQYARQQERRKARQRRQQERRRLRAKVLPWWGGPGKGPKPTKQSPVRQSVSTRPAEPKQVETEKNQENEGELEDLWWEEENDENDTIEDYTENVEQW
;
A
#
# COMPACT_ATOMS: atom_id res chain seq x y z
N MET A 1 -52.09 33.73 44.59
CA MET A 1 -51.82 34.24 43.23
C MET A 1 -50.43 34.87 43.34
N ASP A 2 -49.31 34.35 42.85
CA ASP A 2 -49.04 33.45 41.71
C ASP A 2 -47.75 32.63 41.92
N GLU A 3 -47.75 31.61 42.78
CA GLU A 3 -46.63 30.66 42.87
C GLU A 3 -46.60 29.62 41.72
N LYS A 4 -47.72 29.45 41.00
CA LYS A 4 -47.82 28.50 39.88
C LYS A 4 -47.08 28.95 38.60
N SER A 5 -46.75 30.24 38.47
CA SER A 5 -46.16 30.80 37.24
C SER A 5 -44.64 30.56 37.14
N GLY A 6 -43.92 30.59 38.26
CA GLY A 6 -42.47 30.37 38.30
C GLY A 6 -42.05 28.93 38.01
N SER A 7 -42.78 27.97 38.60
CA SER A 7 -42.51 26.54 38.41
C SER A 7 -42.71 26.10 36.96
N SER A 8 -43.77 26.58 36.30
CA SER A 8 -44.05 26.29 34.89
C SER A 8 -42.96 26.83 33.95
N ARG A 9 -42.45 28.05 34.19
CA ARG A 9 -41.38 28.64 33.39
C ARG A 9 -40.04 27.94 33.57
N LEU A 10 -39.73 27.48 34.79
CA LEU A 10 -38.53 26.69 35.06
C LEU A 10 -38.61 25.32 34.38
N LEU A 11 -39.78 24.68 34.40
CA LEU A 11 -40.03 23.41 33.72
C LEU A 11 -39.89 23.54 32.21
N VAL A 12 -40.45 24.60 31.62
CA VAL A 12 -40.30 24.89 30.19
C VAL A 12 -38.82 25.09 29.86
N ALA A 13 -38.08 25.91 30.63
CA ALA A 13 -36.65 26.15 30.39
C ALA A 13 -35.80 24.87 30.49
N LEU A 14 -36.07 23.99 31.46
CA LEU A 14 -35.38 22.71 31.58
C LEU A 14 -35.67 21.78 30.41
N VAL A 15 -36.92 21.75 29.94
CA VAL A 15 -37.31 20.96 28.77
C VAL A 15 -36.66 21.49 27.49
N THR A 16 -36.55 22.82 27.31
CA THR A 16 -35.82 23.38 26.15
C THR A 16 -34.33 23.07 26.19
N VAL A 17 -33.70 23.12 27.36
CA VAL A 17 -32.27 22.76 27.51
C VAL A 17 -32.03 21.28 27.22
N LEU A 18 -32.93 20.39 27.68
CA LEU A 18 -32.85 18.95 27.38
C LEU A 18 -33.06 18.66 25.90
N LEU A 19 -34.03 19.32 25.25
CA LEU A 19 -34.27 19.18 23.81
C LEU A 19 -33.08 19.69 22.99
N PHE A 20 -32.51 20.84 23.36
CA PHE A 20 -31.34 21.37 22.68
C PHE A 20 -30.12 20.46 22.89
N GLY A 21 -29.93 19.94 24.10
CA GLY A 21 -28.90 18.94 24.40
C GLY A 21 -29.07 17.67 23.56
N ALA A 22 -30.30 17.16 23.39
CA ALA A 22 -30.57 16.00 22.56
C ALA A 22 -30.32 16.26 21.07
N ILE A 23 -30.66 17.44 20.55
CA ILE A 23 -30.38 17.83 19.16
C ILE A 23 -28.87 17.95 18.93
N VAL A 24 -28.15 18.60 19.85
CA VAL A 24 -26.68 18.68 19.80
C VAL A 24 -26.07 17.27 19.88
N LEU A 25 -26.58 16.38 20.72
CA LEU A 25 -26.09 15.01 20.84
C LEU A 25 -26.36 14.18 19.57
N GLN A 26 -27.50 14.39 18.91
CA GLN A 26 -27.83 13.76 17.63
C GLN A 26 -26.95 14.29 16.48
N TYR A 27 -26.57 15.57 16.53
CA TYR A 27 -25.69 16.18 15.53
C TYR A 27 -24.23 15.77 15.71
N VAL A 28 -23.79 15.64 16.97
CA VAL A 28 -22.41 15.24 17.32
C VAL A 28 -22.22 13.71 17.23
N CYS A 29 -23.27 12.91 17.45
CA CYS A 29 -23.23 11.45 17.39
C CYS A 29 -24.40 10.86 16.59
N PRO A 30 -24.33 10.87 15.23
CA PRO A 30 -25.41 10.40 14.36
C PRO A 30 -25.46 8.86 14.19
N GLY A 31 -24.85 8.08 15.08
CA GLY A 31 -24.77 6.62 14.98
C GLY A 31 -24.56 5.94 16.34
N SER A 32 -24.83 4.64 16.40
CA SER A 32 -24.94 3.84 17.64
C SER A 32 -23.62 3.55 18.40
N ASP A 33 -22.50 4.16 18.03
CA ASP A 33 -21.19 3.93 18.65
C ASP A 33 -20.56 5.22 19.21
N CYS A 34 -21.32 5.94 20.05
CA CYS A 34 -20.82 7.11 20.76
C CYS A 34 -20.23 6.70 22.13
N GLN A 35 -18.90 6.83 22.28
CA GLN A 35 -18.19 6.44 23.51
C GLN A 35 -18.50 7.33 24.73
N LEU A 36 -19.23 8.44 24.55
CA LEU A 36 -19.60 9.37 25.62
C LEU A 36 -20.67 8.82 26.59
N LEU A 37 -21.46 7.82 26.18
CA LEU A 37 -22.50 7.21 27.02
C LEU A 37 -21.98 6.08 27.93
N ARG A 38 -20.69 5.73 27.88
CA ARG A 38 -20.10 4.67 28.72
C ARG A 38 -19.65 5.11 30.10
N LEU A 39 -19.68 6.40 30.44
CA LEU A 39 -19.32 6.88 31.79
C LEU A 39 -20.48 6.85 32.81
N GLY A 40 -21.69 6.41 32.44
CA GLY A 40 -22.86 6.45 33.32
C GLY A 40 -23.46 5.11 33.75
N SER A 41 -22.95 3.96 33.28
CA SER A 41 -23.52 2.65 33.61
C SER A 41 -22.58 1.86 34.53
N SER A 42 -22.65 2.18 35.81
CA SER A 42 -22.11 1.36 36.91
C SER A 42 -23.20 1.29 37.96
N GLY A 43 -24.15 0.38 37.78
CA GLY A 43 -25.21 0.13 38.76
C GLY A 43 -26.37 -0.68 38.19
N ALA A 44 -26.60 -1.85 38.79
CA ALA A 44 -27.77 -2.72 38.66
C ALA A 44 -27.86 -3.64 37.42
N ALA A 45 -27.23 -4.81 37.52
CA ALA A 45 -27.92 -6.08 37.27
C ALA A 45 -27.18 -7.19 38.02
N GLY A 46 -27.87 -7.80 38.98
CA GLY A 46 -27.37 -8.91 39.77
C GLY A 46 -27.41 -10.23 39.01
N ASP A 47 -26.46 -11.06 39.43
CA ASP A 47 -26.59 -12.48 39.73
C ASP A 47 -26.58 -13.52 38.60
N GLY A 48 -25.78 -14.56 38.84
CA GLY A 48 -25.59 -15.72 37.96
C GLY A 48 -24.12 -16.05 37.70
N GLY A 49 -23.50 -16.83 38.59
CA GLY A 49 -22.10 -17.29 38.57
C GLY A 49 -21.67 -18.01 37.28
N SER A 50 -20.42 -18.42 37.07
CA SER A 50 -19.31 -18.86 37.90
C SER A 50 -18.14 -19.10 36.92
N GLY A 51 -16.83 -19.04 37.22
CA GLY A 51 -16.06 -18.71 38.39
C GLY A 51 -14.58 -18.67 37.98
N ALA A 52 -13.76 -18.13 38.90
CA ALA A 52 -12.32 -18.35 39.11
C ALA A 52 -11.34 -18.13 37.93
N GLY A 53 -10.28 -17.32 38.01
CA GLY A 53 -9.63 -16.57 39.09
C GLY A 53 -8.47 -15.81 38.42
N GLY A 54 -8.23 -14.53 38.72
CA GLY A 54 -7.32 -14.10 39.79
C GLY A 54 -5.85 -14.15 39.29
N GLY A 55 -5.07 -13.07 39.24
CA GLY A 55 -5.27 -11.69 39.64
C GLY A 55 -3.96 -10.90 39.47
N GLY A 56 -4.02 -9.60 39.76
CA GLY A 56 -2.91 -8.70 40.10
C GLY A 56 -1.94 -8.36 38.97
N GLY A 57 -1.81 -7.11 38.49
CA GLY A 57 -1.67 -5.89 39.29
C GLY A 57 -0.20 -5.48 39.29
N GLY A 58 0.15 -4.49 38.48
CA GLY A 58 1.51 -3.97 38.35
C GLY A 58 1.58 -2.80 37.38
N SER A 59 1.09 -1.64 37.82
CA SER A 59 1.31 -0.35 37.19
C SER A 59 2.76 0.10 37.41
N GLY A 60 3.47 0.43 36.32
CA GLY A 60 4.81 0.99 36.37
C GLY A 60 5.41 1.17 34.97
N ALA A 61 5.31 2.41 34.47
CA ALA A 61 6.20 3.06 33.50
C ALA A 61 6.73 2.26 32.28
N SER A 62 6.19 2.54 31.10
CA SER A 62 6.99 2.76 29.88
C SER A 62 6.10 3.39 28.81
N GLY A 63 6.36 4.67 28.52
CA GLY A 63 5.84 5.33 27.32
C GLY A 63 6.32 4.60 26.07
N ALA A 64 5.49 4.67 25.01
CA ALA A 64 5.72 4.14 23.65
C ALA A 64 5.47 2.64 23.39
N ALA A 65 4.62 1.96 24.17
CA ALA A 65 4.12 0.62 23.84
C ALA A 65 2.58 0.53 23.96
N GLY A 66 1.85 1.35 23.20
CA GLY A 66 0.40 1.51 23.38
C GLY A 66 -0.46 1.51 22.12
N ALA A 67 0.10 1.44 20.92
CA ALA A 67 -0.70 1.22 19.72
C ALA A 67 -0.64 -0.27 19.37
N GLY A 68 -1.74 -0.99 19.57
CA GLY A 68 -1.86 -2.37 19.07
C GLY A 68 -1.59 -2.44 17.57
N ASP A 69 -1.29 -3.63 17.05
CA ASP A 69 -1.03 -3.82 15.63
C ASP A 69 -2.20 -3.28 14.77
N PRO A 70 -1.96 -2.24 13.95
CA PRO A 70 -3.02 -1.47 13.28
C PRO A 70 -3.69 -2.23 12.13
N TYR A 71 -3.22 -3.45 11.83
CA TYR A 71 -3.75 -4.33 10.80
C TYR A 71 -4.45 -5.58 11.38
N VAL A 72 -4.67 -5.64 12.69
CA VAL A 72 -5.39 -6.77 13.34
C VAL A 72 -6.80 -6.94 12.79
N ALA A 73 -7.53 -5.85 12.53
CA ALA A 73 -8.86 -5.90 11.92
C ALA A 73 -8.82 -6.53 10.52
N GLU A 74 -7.75 -6.28 9.77
CA GLU A 74 -7.57 -6.78 8.39
C GLU A 74 -7.26 -8.28 8.33
N ASP A 75 -6.70 -8.84 9.41
CA ASP A 75 -6.38 -10.25 9.53
C ASP A 75 -7.65 -11.12 9.65
N GLY A 76 -8.66 -10.63 10.38
CA GLY A 76 -9.93 -11.34 10.57
C GLY A 76 -10.71 -11.49 9.26
N ALA A 77 -10.66 -10.48 8.40
CA ALA A 77 -11.29 -10.48 7.08
C ALA A 77 -10.75 -11.58 6.14
N LEU A 78 -9.58 -12.14 6.44
CA LEU A 78 -8.92 -13.18 5.66
C LEU A 78 -9.17 -14.61 6.15
N ALA A 79 -9.87 -14.79 7.28
CA ALA A 79 -10.16 -16.11 7.84
C ALA A 79 -11.01 -16.99 6.90
N ARG A 80 -11.71 -16.40 5.92
CA ARG A 80 -12.55 -17.09 4.93
C ARG A 80 -11.97 -17.06 3.50
N PHE A 81 -10.81 -16.45 3.30
CA PHE A 81 -10.20 -16.39 1.97
C PHE A 81 -9.62 -17.76 1.60
N VAL A 82 -10.06 -18.31 0.47
CA VAL A 82 -9.58 -19.58 -0.08
C VAL A 82 -8.74 -19.29 -1.32
N PRO A 83 -7.42 -19.56 -1.28
CA PRO A 83 -6.55 -19.49 -2.45
C PRO A 83 -7.09 -20.27 -3.65
N ARG A 84 -7.04 -19.70 -4.85
CA ARG A 84 -7.45 -20.39 -6.10
C ARG A 84 -6.26 -20.84 -6.94
N PHE A 85 -5.18 -20.09 -6.90
CA PHE A 85 -3.95 -20.29 -7.65
C PHE A 85 -2.81 -20.60 -6.70
N HIS A 86 -1.90 -21.46 -7.16
CA HIS A 86 -0.68 -21.74 -6.44
C HIS A 86 0.41 -20.74 -6.85
N PHE A 87 0.85 -19.91 -5.91
CA PHE A 87 1.99 -19.03 -6.06
C PHE A 87 3.21 -19.56 -5.32
N SER A 88 4.41 -19.33 -5.88
CA SER A 88 5.65 -19.69 -5.21
C SER A 88 5.96 -18.71 -4.07
N ALA A 89 6.85 -19.07 -3.13
CA ALA A 89 7.32 -18.13 -2.12
C ALA A 89 7.96 -16.89 -2.77
N ALA A 90 8.64 -17.07 -3.91
CA ALA A 90 9.20 -15.99 -4.69
C ALA A 90 8.14 -15.11 -5.36
N ASP A 91 6.89 -15.56 -5.55
CA ASP A 91 5.80 -14.72 -6.06
C ASP A 91 5.13 -13.90 -4.95
N LEU A 92 5.15 -14.43 -3.72
CA LEU A 92 4.50 -13.87 -2.54
C LEU A 92 5.42 -12.91 -1.74
N ASP A 93 6.72 -13.19 -1.69
CA ASP A 93 7.68 -12.37 -0.97
C ASP A 93 8.22 -11.26 -1.88
N ARG A 94 7.55 -10.10 -1.87
CA ARG A 94 8.00 -8.88 -2.55
C ARG A 94 8.59 -7.94 -1.52
N VAL A 95 9.92 -7.92 -1.45
CA VAL A 95 10.69 -6.94 -0.68
C VAL A 95 11.73 -6.37 -1.62
N VAL A 96 11.78 -5.06 -1.70
CA VAL A 96 12.71 -4.28 -2.50
C VAL A 96 13.63 -3.55 -1.53
N ASP A 97 14.94 -3.61 -1.78
CA ASP A 97 15.90 -2.78 -1.06
C ASP A 97 15.95 -1.39 -1.73
N PHE A 98 14.86 -0.64 -1.55
CA PHE A 98 14.67 0.62 -2.25
C PHE A 98 15.59 1.70 -1.69
N ASN A 99 16.55 2.13 -2.51
CA ASN A 99 17.49 3.18 -2.15
C ASN A 99 17.11 4.51 -2.80
N ILE A 100 16.35 5.34 -2.08
CA ILE A 100 15.93 6.65 -2.55
C ILE A 100 17.12 7.61 -2.82
N LYS A 101 18.25 7.45 -2.11
CA LYS A 101 19.47 8.26 -2.31
C LYS A 101 20.33 7.77 -3.49
N GLY A 102 20.18 6.50 -3.85
CA GLY A 102 20.80 5.86 -5.01
C GLY A 102 20.09 6.21 -6.32
N ASP A 103 19.94 5.22 -7.19
CA ASP A 103 19.49 5.38 -8.58
C ASP A 103 18.12 4.74 -8.85
N ASP A 104 17.47 4.23 -7.80
CA ASP A 104 16.20 3.54 -7.87
C ASP A 104 15.04 4.49 -8.20
N VAL A 105 14.11 4.05 -9.04
CA VAL A 105 12.95 4.82 -9.48
C VAL A 105 11.68 3.98 -9.34
N ILE A 106 10.69 4.48 -8.60
CA ILE A 106 9.34 3.91 -8.60
C ILE A 106 8.60 4.45 -9.83
N VAL A 107 7.96 3.56 -10.61
CA VAL A 107 7.20 3.93 -11.80
C VAL A 107 5.74 3.57 -11.60
N PHE A 108 4.87 4.56 -11.47
CA PHE A 108 3.44 4.34 -11.26
C PHE A 108 2.66 4.31 -12.59
N LEU A 109 2.29 3.10 -13.01
CA LEU A 109 1.37 2.86 -14.13
C LEU A 109 -0.07 3.10 -13.65
N HIS A 110 -0.63 4.25 -14.03
CA HIS A 110 -1.97 4.66 -13.63
C HIS A 110 -3.02 4.26 -14.67
N ILE A 111 -3.76 3.18 -14.40
CA ILE A 111 -4.91 2.76 -15.21
C ILE A 111 -6.13 3.63 -14.89
N GLN A 112 -6.91 4.03 -15.89
CA GLN A 112 -8.09 4.85 -15.67
C GLN A 112 -9.07 4.18 -14.71
N LYS A 113 -9.56 4.97 -13.74
CA LYS A 113 -10.66 4.67 -12.81
C LYS A 113 -10.38 3.54 -11.81
N THR A 114 -9.12 3.27 -11.53
CA THR A 114 -8.69 2.33 -10.46
C THR A 114 -8.33 3.04 -9.15
N GLY A 115 -8.84 4.24 -8.90
CA GLY A 115 -8.46 5.02 -7.72
C GLY A 115 -7.03 5.58 -7.74
N GLY A 116 -6.36 5.54 -8.90
CA GLY A 116 -4.98 5.97 -9.03
C GLY A 116 -4.74 7.47 -8.80
N THR A 117 -5.76 8.33 -8.87
CA THR A 117 -5.65 9.72 -8.39
C THR A 117 -5.38 9.76 -6.88
N THR A 118 -6.16 9.03 -6.08
CA THR A 118 -5.97 8.98 -4.62
C THR A 118 -4.62 8.35 -4.28
N PHE A 119 -4.32 7.18 -4.85
CA PHE A 119 -3.02 6.52 -4.62
C PHE A 119 -1.84 7.37 -5.07
N GLY A 120 -1.92 8.01 -6.23
CA GLY A 120 -0.89 8.92 -6.72
C GLY A 120 -0.65 10.10 -5.77
N ARG A 121 -1.71 10.66 -5.15
CA ARG A 121 -1.55 11.70 -4.12
C ARG A 121 -0.83 11.17 -2.88
N HIS A 122 -1.14 9.93 -2.44
CA HIS A 122 -0.41 9.31 -1.34
C HIS A 122 1.10 9.23 -1.62
N LEU A 123 1.50 8.88 -2.85
CA LEU A 123 2.92 8.77 -3.21
C LEU A 123 3.68 10.11 -3.13
N VAL A 124 3.02 11.24 -3.39
CA VAL A 124 3.68 12.56 -3.42
C VAL A 124 3.47 13.38 -2.15
N ARG A 125 2.46 13.07 -1.32
CA ARG A 125 2.10 13.88 -0.15
C ARG A 125 2.07 13.13 1.18
N ASN A 126 2.00 11.80 1.17
CA ASN A 126 1.70 11.02 2.37
C ASN A 126 2.79 10.00 2.72
N ILE A 127 3.94 9.98 2.03
CA ILE A 127 5.08 9.13 2.43
C ILE A 127 5.98 9.92 3.39
N GLN A 128 6.37 9.30 4.49
CA GLN A 128 7.37 9.84 5.40
C GLN A 128 8.76 9.75 4.75
N LEU A 129 9.32 10.90 4.39
CA LEU A 129 10.60 11.02 3.67
C LEU A 129 11.52 12.02 4.36
N GLU A 130 12.83 11.76 4.31
CA GLU A 130 13.87 12.73 4.72
C GLU A 130 13.74 14.05 3.95
N ARG A 131 13.44 13.95 2.65
CA ARG A 131 13.06 15.09 1.81
C ARG A 131 11.67 14.84 1.20
N PRO A 132 10.61 15.49 1.70
CA PRO A 132 9.28 15.42 1.11
C PRO A 132 9.25 15.97 -0.32
N CYS A 133 8.24 15.57 -1.10
CA CYS A 133 8.02 16.21 -2.40
C CYS A 133 7.50 17.64 -2.22
N GLU A 134 7.98 18.55 -3.06
CA GLU A 134 7.55 19.95 -3.05
C GLU A 134 6.30 20.09 -3.94
N CYS A 135 5.11 20.18 -3.33
CA CYS A 135 3.82 20.34 -4.02
C CYS A 135 3.28 21.76 -3.84
N ARG A 136 3.35 22.62 -4.85
CA ARG A 136 2.80 23.98 -4.78
C ARG A 136 1.29 23.99 -5.03
N ALA A 137 0.55 24.78 -4.26
CA ALA A 137 -0.88 24.99 -4.49
C ALA A 137 -1.15 25.48 -5.93
N GLY A 138 -2.23 24.97 -6.55
CA GLY A 138 -2.55 25.24 -7.95
C GLY A 138 -1.74 24.44 -8.99
N GLN A 139 -0.58 23.87 -8.62
CA GLN A 139 0.20 23.03 -9.53
C GLN A 139 -0.24 21.57 -9.44
N LYS A 140 -0.53 20.96 -10.60
CA LYS A 140 -0.87 19.53 -10.69
C LYS A 140 0.35 18.61 -10.52
N LYS A 141 1.58 19.14 -10.61
CA LYS A 141 2.82 18.37 -10.56
C LYS A 141 3.65 18.83 -9.37
N CYS A 142 4.10 17.89 -8.56
CA CYS A 142 5.03 18.08 -7.46
C CYS A 142 6.45 17.76 -7.89
N THR A 143 7.43 18.32 -7.18
CA THR A 143 8.84 18.03 -7.38
C THR A 143 9.31 17.00 -6.35
N CYS A 144 9.49 15.75 -6.78
CA CYS A 144 9.92 14.65 -5.90
C CYS A 144 11.40 14.32 -6.11
N TYR A 145 12.29 15.18 -5.59
CA TYR A 145 13.72 14.98 -5.71
C TYR A 145 14.29 14.07 -4.62
N ARG A 146 15.42 13.41 -4.94
CA ARG A 146 16.21 12.68 -3.96
C ARG A 146 16.79 13.65 -2.90
N PRO A 147 17.08 13.17 -1.68
CA PRO A 147 17.88 13.94 -0.72
C PRO A 147 19.25 14.29 -1.32
N GLY A 148 19.64 15.56 -1.29
CA GLY A 148 20.94 16.03 -1.79
C GLY A 148 21.15 16.05 -3.32
N LYS A 149 20.18 15.62 -4.14
CA LYS A 149 20.29 15.65 -5.62
C LYS A 149 19.08 16.34 -6.26
N ARG A 150 19.23 16.79 -7.52
CA ARG A 150 18.13 17.32 -8.36
C ARG A 150 17.57 16.28 -9.32
N GLU A 151 17.51 15.04 -8.88
CA GLU A 151 17.01 13.89 -9.64
C GLU A 151 15.73 13.37 -9.04
N THR A 152 14.81 12.90 -9.88
CA THR A 152 13.50 12.41 -9.45
C THR A 152 13.54 10.91 -9.13
N TRP A 153 13.03 10.49 -7.96
CA TRP A 153 12.93 9.08 -7.56
C TRP A 153 11.56 8.44 -7.90
N LEU A 154 10.58 9.25 -8.30
CA LEU A 154 9.22 8.81 -8.63
C LEU A 154 8.82 9.24 -10.05
N PHE A 155 8.53 8.29 -10.92
CA PHE A 155 7.92 8.54 -12.23
C PHE A 155 6.40 8.33 -12.14
N SER A 156 5.64 9.42 -12.23
CA SER A 156 4.17 9.39 -12.10
C SER A 156 3.53 10.66 -12.67
N ARG A 157 2.20 10.62 -12.87
CA ARG A 157 1.40 11.80 -13.22
C ARG A 157 1.71 13.01 -12.34
N PHE A 158 1.85 12.82 -11.03
CA PHE A 158 1.99 13.92 -10.06
C PHE A 158 3.44 14.29 -9.76
N SER A 159 4.43 13.64 -10.38
CA SER A 159 5.85 13.97 -10.20
C SER A 159 6.52 14.36 -11.51
N THR A 160 6.43 13.52 -12.54
CA THR A 160 7.01 13.77 -13.87
C THR A 160 5.98 14.28 -14.88
N GLY A 161 4.69 14.13 -14.58
CA GLY A 161 3.62 14.42 -15.53
C GLY A 161 3.39 13.23 -16.46
N TRP A 162 2.84 13.50 -17.64
CA TRP A 162 2.58 12.50 -18.68
C TRP A 162 3.73 12.42 -19.68
N SER A 163 4.98 12.33 -19.19
CA SER A 163 6.18 12.40 -20.05
C SER A 163 6.28 11.28 -21.08
N CYS A 164 5.60 10.14 -20.85
CA CYS A 164 5.53 9.01 -21.80
C CYS A 164 4.15 8.84 -22.45
N GLY A 165 3.30 9.87 -22.39
CA GLY A 165 1.92 9.81 -22.88
C GLY A 165 0.89 9.83 -21.75
N LEU A 166 -0.30 10.35 -22.08
CA LEU A 166 -1.43 10.40 -21.15
C LEU A 166 -1.90 8.98 -20.82
N HIS A 167 -1.86 8.61 -19.54
CA HIS A 167 -2.15 7.25 -19.08
C HIS A 167 -1.33 6.17 -19.79
N ALA A 168 -0.03 6.45 -19.99
CA ALA A 168 0.91 5.53 -20.61
C ALA A 168 0.81 4.12 -20.00
N ASP A 169 0.62 3.12 -20.85
CA ASP A 169 0.46 1.73 -20.45
C ASP A 169 1.79 0.99 -20.25
N TRP A 170 1.75 -0.32 -19.98
CA TRP A 170 2.96 -1.13 -19.77
C TRP A 170 3.87 -1.12 -21.00
N THR A 171 3.30 -1.19 -22.20
CA THR A 171 4.06 -1.18 -23.46
C THR A 171 4.71 0.19 -23.65
N GLU A 172 3.98 1.27 -23.41
CA GLU A 172 4.51 2.63 -23.53
C GLU A 172 5.60 2.93 -22.48
N LEU A 173 5.34 2.65 -21.20
CA LEU A 173 6.24 3.00 -20.11
C LEU A 173 7.56 2.22 -20.17
N THR A 174 7.51 0.92 -20.45
CA THR A 174 8.73 0.09 -20.51
C THR A 174 9.66 0.48 -21.65
N ASN A 175 9.12 1.02 -22.75
CA ASN A 175 9.90 1.51 -23.88
C ASN A 175 10.32 2.99 -23.76
N CYS A 176 9.67 3.78 -22.89
CA CYS A 176 9.91 5.22 -22.79
C CYS A 176 10.67 5.67 -21.53
N VAL A 177 10.33 5.12 -20.36
CA VAL A 177 10.84 5.59 -19.06
C VAL A 177 12.38 5.56 -18.97
N PRO A 178 13.08 4.49 -19.42
CA PRO A 178 14.54 4.47 -19.38
C PRO A 178 15.19 5.65 -20.13
N ALA A 179 14.70 5.96 -21.33
CA ALA A 179 15.21 7.07 -22.14
C ALA A 179 14.91 8.45 -21.50
N VAL A 180 13.67 8.67 -21.03
CA VAL A 180 13.27 9.94 -20.39
C VAL A 180 14.06 10.20 -19.12
N MET A 181 14.34 9.16 -18.35
CA MET A 181 15.12 9.28 -17.13
C MET A 181 16.61 9.42 -17.44
N GLY A 182 17.16 8.69 -18.42
CA GLY A 182 18.57 8.71 -18.82
C GLY A 182 19.05 10.03 -19.43
N ASN A 183 18.23 10.68 -20.28
CA ASN A 183 18.59 11.93 -20.98
C ASN A 183 18.72 13.17 -20.07
N ARG A 184 18.63 13.02 -18.75
CA ARG A 184 18.83 14.09 -17.77
C ARG A 184 20.24 14.10 -17.17
N GLU A 185 21.11 13.18 -17.57
CA GLU A 185 22.53 13.18 -17.19
C GLU A 185 23.38 13.88 -18.26
N PRO A 186 24.34 14.75 -17.88
CA PRO A 186 25.28 15.35 -18.82
C PRO A 186 26.16 14.29 -19.51
N VAL A 187 26.45 14.51 -20.79
CA VAL A 187 26.98 13.53 -21.75
C VAL A 187 28.35 12.94 -21.37
N GLU A 188 29.08 13.57 -20.45
CA GLU A 188 30.45 13.18 -20.08
C GLU A 188 30.53 11.93 -19.18
N THR A 189 29.43 11.49 -18.56
CA THR A 189 29.41 10.32 -17.64
C THR A 189 28.81 9.04 -18.23
N HIS A 190 28.45 9.01 -19.52
CA HIS A 190 27.72 7.89 -20.13
C HIS A 190 28.48 6.55 -20.22
N ARG A 191 29.80 6.51 -19.99
CA ARG A 191 30.56 5.25 -20.08
C ARG A 191 30.53 4.42 -18.79
N THR A 192 30.01 4.96 -17.68
CA THR A 192 30.03 4.30 -16.36
C THR A 192 28.75 4.53 -15.53
N ALA A 193 27.67 5.05 -16.13
CA ALA A 193 26.42 5.29 -15.40
C ALA A 193 25.83 3.96 -14.89
N PRO A 194 25.55 3.81 -13.59
CA PRO A 194 24.93 2.61 -13.04
C PRO A 194 23.57 2.34 -13.70
N SER A 195 23.26 1.08 -13.94
CA SER A 195 21.92 0.66 -14.36
C SER A 195 20.89 1.09 -13.31
N ARG A 196 19.99 2.02 -13.65
CA ARG A 196 18.87 2.42 -12.79
C ARG A 196 17.88 1.27 -12.63
N ASN A 197 17.43 1.03 -11.40
CA ASN A 197 16.38 0.06 -11.14
C ASN A 197 15.00 0.72 -11.25
N TYR A 198 14.13 0.17 -12.09
CA TYR A 198 12.76 0.66 -12.26
C TYR A 198 11.77 -0.28 -11.58
N TYR A 199 11.15 0.19 -10.50
CA TYR A 199 10.14 -0.55 -9.75
C TYR A 199 8.74 -0.15 -10.18
N TYR A 200 8.20 -0.91 -11.14
CA TYR A 200 6.84 -0.69 -11.63
C TYR A 200 5.80 -1.06 -10.58
N ILE A 201 4.82 -0.18 -10.43
CA ILE A 201 3.66 -0.35 -9.56
C ILE A 201 2.36 0.07 -10.24
N THR A 202 1.24 -0.50 -9.80
CA THR A 202 -0.08 -0.12 -10.31
C THR A 202 -1.18 -0.33 -9.26
N ILE A 203 -2.40 0.14 -9.54
CA ILE A 203 -3.60 -0.14 -8.76
C ILE A 203 -4.66 -0.72 -9.69
N LEU A 204 -5.31 -1.79 -9.26
CA LEU A 204 -6.43 -2.43 -9.95
C LEU A 204 -7.74 -2.23 -9.21
N ARG A 205 -8.82 -2.53 -9.91
CA ARG A 205 -10.19 -2.44 -9.40
C ARG A 205 -11.05 -3.53 -10.05
N ASP A 206 -12.08 -3.96 -9.33
CA ASP A 206 -13.11 -4.84 -9.87
C ASP A 206 -13.60 -4.32 -11.24
N PRO A 207 -13.60 -5.15 -12.29
CA PRO A 207 -13.84 -4.70 -13.66
C PRO A 207 -15.21 -4.06 -13.86
N VAL A 208 -16.26 -4.53 -13.17
CA VAL A 208 -17.60 -3.97 -13.31
C VAL A 208 -17.62 -2.56 -12.75
N TRP A 209 -17.14 -2.38 -11.53
CA TRP A 209 -17.13 -1.06 -10.89
C TRP A 209 -16.15 -0.09 -11.55
N ARG A 210 -15.04 -0.59 -12.09
CA ARG A 210 -14.09 0.20 -12.89
C ARG A 210 -14.74 0.66 -14.19
N TYR A 211 -15.44 -0.23 -14.91
CA TYR A 211 -16.13 0.08 -16.16
C TYR A 211 -17.25 1.10 -15.97
N LEU A 212 -18.11 0.92 -14.96
CA LEU A 212 -19.17 1.87 -14.62
C LEU A 212 -18.59 3.23 -14.19
N SER A 213 -17.48 3.24 -13.46
CA SER A 213 -16.77 4.47 -13.11
C SER A 213 -16.22 5.21 -14.33
N GLU A 214 -15.78 4.46 -15.35
CA GLU A 214 -15.32 5.02 -16.62
C GLU A 214 -16.47 5.59 -17.43
N TRP A 215 -17.54 4.83 -17.62
CA TRP A 215 -18.76 5.30 -18.28
C TRP A 215 -19.23 6.63 -17.69
N ARG A 216 -19.39 6.73 -16.36
CA ARG A 216 -19.82 7.98 -15.71
C ARG A 216 -18.83 9.13 -15.91
N HIS A 217 -17.55 8.85 -16.08
CA HIS A 217 -16.55 9.89 -16.35
C HIS A 217 -16.63 10.37 -17.80
N VAL A 218 -16.82 9.43 -18.73
CA VAL A 218 -16.99 9.67 -20.17
C VAL A 218 -18.28 10.44 -20.44
N GLN A 219 -19.38 10.04 -19.79
CA GLN A 219 -20.67 10.75 -19.82
C GLN A 219 -20.55 12.23 -19.40
N ARG A 220 -19.52 12.58 -18.62
CA ARG A 220 -19.21 13.96 -18.19
C ARG A 220 -18.09 14.63 -19.01
N GLY A 221 -17.74 14.08 -20.17
CA GLY A 221 -16.78 14.68 -21.13
C GLY A 221 -15.36 14.11 -21.08
N ALA A 222 -15.06 13.08 -20.29
CA ALA A 222 -13.74 12.47 -20.33
C ALA A 222 -13.54 11.65 -21.61
N THR A 223 -12.44 11.91 -22.33
CA THR A 223 -12.10 11.16 -23.56
C THR A 223 -10.74 10.48 -23.49
N TRP A 224 -9.78 11.11 -22.81
CA TRP A 224 -8.35 10.77 -22.90
C TRP A 224 -7.83 10.72 -24.34
N LYS A 225 -8.42 11.49 -25.27
CA LYS A 225 -8.07 11.50 -26.70
C LYS A 225 -6.62 11.91 -27.02
N ALA A 226 -5.89 12.45 -26.03
CA ALA A 226 -4.47 12.79 -26.13
C ALA A 226 -3.52 11.64 -25.70
N SER A 227 -4.05 10.45 -25.40
CA SER A 227 -3.23 9.24 -25.22
C SER A 227 -2.54 8.87 -26.54
N LEU A 228 -1.26 8.51 -26.46
CA LEU A 228 -0.44 8.24 -27.65
C LEU A 228 -0.67 6.83 -28.18
N HIS A 229 -0.87 5.86 -27.29
CA HIS A 229 -1.04 4.45 -27.63
C HIS A 229 0.17 3.89 -28.39
N MET A 230 1.39 4.31 -27.99
CA MET A 230 2.61 3.91 -28.68
C MET A 230 2.86 2.41 -28.54
N CYS A 231 3.06 1.73 -29.67
CA CYS A 231 3.44 0.34 -29.73
C CYS A 231 4.31 0.12 -30.99
N ASP A 232 5.39 -0.65 -30.86
CA ASP A 232 6.38 -0.86 -31.92
C ASP A 232 6.86 0.45 -32.59
N GLY A 233 7.07 1.49 -31.77
CA GLY A 233 7.62 2.76 -32.22
C GLY A 233 6.65 3.71 -32.94
N ARG A 234 5.34 3.39 -33.01
CA ARG A 234 4.33 4.26 -33.64
C ARG A 234 3.01 4.31 -32.88
N ALA A 235 2.24 5.36 -33.14
CA ALA A 235 0.83 5.46 -32.72
C ALA A 235 -0.08 4.66 -33.69
N PRO A 236 -1.25 4.17 -33.22
CA PRO A 236 -2.23 3.53 -34.08
C PRO A 236 -2.87 4.53 -35.04
N THR A 237 -3.24 4.04 -36.22
CA THR A 237 -4.06 4.79 -37.17
C THR A 237 -5.53 4.83 -36.73
N VAL A 238 -6.32 5.75 -37.31
CA VAL A 238 -7.77 5.83 -37.06
C VAL A 238 -8.50 4.54 -37.47
N ALA A 239 -7.97 3.79 -38.44
CA ALA A 239 -8.52 2.50 -38.84
C ALA A 239 -8.22 1.38 -37.82
N GLU A 240 -7.06 1.42 -37.16
CA GLU A 240 -6.68 0.47 -36.11
C GLU A 240 -7.38 0.76 -34.78
N LEU A 241 -7.67 2.03 -34.50
CA LEU A 241 -8.35 2.48 -33.29
C LEU A 241 -9.44 3.52 -33.61
N PRO A 242 -10.63 3.07 -34.07
CA PRO A 242 -11.75 3.95 -34.36
C PRO A 242 -12.34 4.61 -33.10
N SER A 243 -12.90 5.82 -33.25
CA SER A 243 -13.62 6.50 -32.17
C SER A 243 -15.03 5.92 -31.98
N CYS A 244 -15.49 5.86 -30.73
CA CYS A 244 -16.87 5.52 -30.39
C CYS A 244 -17.85 6.71 -30.48
N TYR A 245 -17.33 7.92 -30.68
CA TYR A 245 -18.11 9.15 -30.70
C TYR A 245 -17.69 10.06 -31.86
N GLN A 246 -18.60 10.93 -32.26
CA GLN A 246 -18.36 11.99 -33.24
C GLN A 246 -18.12 13.32 -32.51
N GLY A 247 -17.32 14.20 -33.10
CA GLY A 247 -17.01 15.51 -32.52
C GLY A 247 -15.97 15.44 -31.40
N ASP A 248 -16.15 16.28 -30.37
CA ASP A 248 -15.11 16.55 -29.38
C ASP A 248 -15.01 15.53 -28.25
N ASP A 249 -16.15 15.00 -27.79
CA ASP A 249 -16.27 14.04 -26.70
C ASP A 249 -17.51 13.15 -26.81
N TRP A 250 -17.69 12.27 -25.82
CA TRP A 250 -18.84 11.36 -25.71
C TRP A 250 -19.73 11.73 -24.50
N SER A 251 -19.86 13.03 -24.24
CA SER A 251 -20.70 13.55 -23.16
C SER A 251 -22.17 13.15 -23.35
N GLY A 252 -22.86 12.90 -22.25
CA GLY A 252 -24.28 12.49 -22.26
C GLY A 252 -24.56 11.04 -22.64
N CYS A 253 -23.58 10.26 -23.12
CA CYS A 253 -23.83 8.88 -23.57
C CYS A 253 -24.51 8.01 -22.51
N SER A 254 -25.47 7.21 -22.96
CA SER A 254 -26.15 6.23 -22.12
C SER A 254 -25.21 5.03 -21.82
N LEU A 255 -25.56 4.22 -20.82
CA LEU A 255 -24.77 3.01 -20.53
C LEU A 255 -24.88 2.01 -21.68
N GLU A 256 -26.05 1.93 -22.30
CA GLU A 256 -26.34 1.07 -23.46
C GLU A 256 -25.47 1.47 -24.66
N GLU A 257 -25.40 2.76 -25.00
CA GLU A 257 -24.54 3.27 -26.06
C GLU A 257 -23.06 3.00 -25.76
N PHE A 258 -22.65 3.22 -24.50
CA PHE A 258 -21.28 2.98 -24.05
C PHE A 258 -20.89 1.49 -24.19
N MET A 259 -21.81 0.58 -23.89
CA MET A 259 -21.62 -0.87 -24.03
C MET A 259 -21.74 -1.38 -25.47
N ALA A 260 -22.45 -0.66 -26.33
CA ALA A 260 -22.69 -1.07 -27.71
C ALA A 260 -21.49 -0.84 -28.63
N CYS A 261 -20.62 0.14 -28.35
CA CYS A 261 -19.47 0.42 -29.19
C CYS A 261 -18.41 -0.73 -29.13
N PRO A 262 -18.11 -1.41 -30.25
CA PRO A 262 -17.12 -2.50 -30.27
C PRO A 262 -15.69 -2.03 -29.99
N HIS A 263 -15.37 -0.78 -30.34
CA HIS A 263 -14.03 -0.19 -30.21
C HIS A 263 -13.82 0.54 -28.87
N ASN A 264 -14.75 0.39 -27.91
CA ASN A 264 -14.64 1.08 -26.63
C ASN A 264 -13.42 0.59 -25.84
N LEU A 265 -12.44 1.48 -25.65
CA LEU A 265 -11.21 1.21 -24.90
C LEU A 265 -11.44 0.94 -23.41
N ALA A 266 -12.65 1.14 -22.89
CA ALA A 266 -13.04 0.68 -21.56
C ALA A 266 -13.09 -0.86 -21.48
N ASN A 267 -13.37 -1.55 -22.58
CA ASN A 267 -13.41 -3.01 -22.62
C ASN A 267 -12.00 -3.58 -22.37
N ASN A 268 -11.89 -4.46 -21.37
CA ASN A 268 -10.65 -5.13 -20.98
C ASN A 268 -9.46 -4.18 -20.79
N ARG A 269 -9.72 -2.98 -20.26
CA ARG A 269 -8.74 -1.91 -20.11
C ARG A 269 -7.54 -2.35 -19.26
N GLN A 270 -7.77 -3.02 -18.12
CA GLN A 270 -6.68 -3.40 -17.22
C GLN A 270 -5.75 -4.42 -17.88
N THR A 271 -6.34 -5.40 -18.57
CA THR A 271 -5.60 -6.42 -19.32
C THR A 271 -4.79 -5.79 -20.44
N ARG A 272 -5.42 -4.96 -21.28
CA ARG A 272 -4.72 -4.26 -22.37
C ARG A 272 -3.57 -3.42 -21.84
N MET A 273 -3.80 -2.63 -20.79
CA MET A 273 -2.80 -1.69 -20.29
C MET A 273 -1.66 -2.34 -19.48
N LEU A 274 -1.81 -3.58 -19.06
CA LEU A 274 -0.76 -4.34 -18.34
C LEU A 274 -0.01 -5.32 -19.25
N ALA A 275 -0.56 -5.64 -20.40
CA ALA A 275 0.04 -6.55 -21.36
C ALA A 275 1.12 -5.87 -22.21
N ASP A 276 1.97 -6.70 -22.79
CA ASP A 276 2.83 -6.33 -23.90
C ASP A 276 2.01 -6.43 -25.20
N LEU A 277 1.68 -5.28 -25.79
CA LEU A 277 0.85 -5.23 -26.99
C LEU A 277 1.61 -5.68 -28.25
N SER A 278 2.95 -5.65 -28.24
CA SER A 278 3.76 -6.11 -29.39
C SER A 278 3.53 -7.59 -29.68
N LEU A 279 3.24 -8.39 -28.64
CA LEU A 279 2.97 -9.84 -28.74
C LEU A 279 1.77 -10.19 -29.61
N VAL A 280 0.88 -9.23 -29.88
CA VAL A 280 -0.35 -9.42 -30.65
C VAL A 280 -0.44 -8.50 -31.86
N GLY A 281 0.69 -7.94 -32.32
CA GLY A 281 0.72 -7.00 -33.45
C GLY A 281 0.12 -5.64 -33.10
N CYS A 282 0.35 -5.14 -31.89
CA CYS A 282 -0.13 -3.85 -31.41
C CYS A 282 -1.66 -3.71 -31.57
N TYR A 283 -2.15 -2.64 -32.19
CA TYR A 283 -3.57 -2.38 -32.40
C TYR A 283 -4.13 -2.99 -33.70
N ASN A 284 -3.33 -3.76 -34.44
CA ASN A 284 -3.83 -4.46 -35.62
C ASN A 284 -4.66 -5.70 -35.22
N LEU A 285 -5.99 -5.55 -35.26
CA LEU A 285 -6.93 -6.61 -34.92
C LEU A 285 -7.00 -7.73 -35.98
N THR A 286 -6.48 -7.52 -37.19
CA THR A 286 -6.53 -8.53 -38.27
C THR A 286 -5.46 -9.63 -38.13
N ALA A 287 -4.48 -9.45 -37.25
CA ALA A 287 -3.35 -10.36 -37.12
C ALA A 287 -3.74 -11.74 -36.55
N MET A 288 -4.81 -11.82 -35.74
CA MET A 288 -5.31 -13.06 -35.12
C MET A 288 -6.74 -12.88 -34.62
N SER A 289 -7.42 -13.98 -34.25
CA SER A 289 -8.79 -13.90 -33.71
C SER A 289 -8.84 -13.19 -32.34
N ASP A 290 -9.97 -12.54 -32.03
CA ASP A 290 -10.19 -11.84 -30.76
C ASP A 290 -9.99 -12.72 -29.52
N SER A 291 -10.34 -14.00 -29.62
CA SER A 291 -10.17 -14.96 -28.53
C SER A 291 -8.69 -15.28 -28.30
N GLN A 292 -7.94 -15.58 -29.36
CA GLN A 292 -6.50 -15.85 -29.29
C GLN A 292 -5.74 -14.61 -28.80
N ARG A 293 -6.07 -13.44 -29.37
CA ARG A 293 -5.52 -12.15 -28.97
C ARG A 293 -5.72 -11.90 -27.48
N GLY A 294 -6.96 -12.06 -27.02
CA GLY A 294 -7.31 -11.87 -25.62
C GLY A 294 -6.56 -12.80 -24.66
N ALA A 295 -6.40 -14.08 -25.02
CA ALA A 295 -5.67 -15.04 -24.21
C ALA A 295 -4.17 -14.68 -24.10
N VAL A 296 -3.52 -14.27 -25.19
CA VAL A 296 -2.12 -13.82 -25.18
C VAL A 296 -1.95 -12.57 -24.31
N LEU A 297 -2.87 -11.60 -24.44
CA LEU A 297 -2.86 -10.38 -23.63
C LEU A 297 -3.06 -10.69 -22.13
N LEU A 298 -4.00 -11.59 -21.79
CA LEU A 298 -4.25 -11.99 -20.41
C LEU A 298 -3.00 -12.62 -19.78
N GLU A 299 -2.37 -13.57 -20.45
CA GLU A 299 -1.17 -14.21 -19.92
C GLU A 299 0.01 -13.24 -19.80
N SER A 300 0.16 -12.32 -20.75
CA SER A 300 1.14 -11.23 -20.62
C SER A 300 0.84 -10.33 -19.41
N ALA A 301 -0.42 -9.91 -19.23
CA ALA A 301 -0.83 -9.06 -18.13
C ALA A 301 -0.61 -9.73 -16.76
N LYS A 302 -0.98 -11.01 -16.61
CA LYS A 302 -0.72 -11.79 -15.38
C LYS A 302 0.78 -11.89 -15.08
N ARG A 303 1.60 -12.16 -16.10
CA ARG A 303 3.06 -12.23 -15.97
C ARG A 303 3.66 -10.90 -15.55
N ASN A 304 3.29 -9.82 -16.21
CA ASN A 304 3.80 -8.48 -15.95
C ASN A 304 3.38 -8.02 -14.55
N LEU A 305 2.10 -8.15 -14.18
CA LEU A 305 1.57 -7.80 -12.85
C LEU A 305 2.26 -8.60 -11.72
N ARG A 306 2.48 -9.90 -11.91
CA ARG A 306 3.17 -10.75 -10.92
C ARG A 306 4.62 -10.31 -10.68
N ARG A 307 5.28 -9.81 -11.72
CA ARG A 307 6.68 -9.34 -11.70
C ARG A 307 6.84 -7.90 -11.23
N MET A 308 5.79 -7.07 -11.27
CA MET A 308 5.82 -5.74 -10.68
C MET A 308 6.28 -5.80 -9.23
N ALA A 309 6.98 -4.74 -8.79
CA ALA A 309 7.45 -4.62 -7.42
C ALA A 309 6.27 -4.67 -6.45
N PHE A 310 5.19 -3.95 -6.78
CA PHE A 310 3.99 -3.87 -5.98
C PHE A 310 2.76 -3.60 -6.86
N PHE A 311 1.60 -4.07 -6.43
CA PHE A 311 0.33 -3.54 -6.92
C PHE A 311 -0.70 -3.55 -5.79
N GLY A 312 -1.64 -2.61 -5.86
CA GLY A 312 -2.75 -2.46 -4.92
C GLY A 312 -4.10 -2.77 -5.54
N LEU A 313 -5.10 -2.89 -4.68
CA LEU A 313 -6.50 -3.08 -5.06
C LEU A 313 -7.36 -2.00 -4.40
N THR A 314 -8.23 -1.38 -5.19
CA THR A 314 -9.07 -0.25 -4.77
C THR A 314 -9.96 -0.59 -3.56
N GLU A 315 -10.40 -1.84 -3.49
CA GLU A 315 -11.30 -2.42 -2.49
C GLU A 315 -10.61 -2.74 -1.17
N TYR A 316 -9.27 -2.64 -1.11
CA TYR A 316 -8.47 -3.03 0.05
C TYR A 316 -7.42 -1.97 0.39
N GLN A 317 -7.86 -0.74 0.72
CA GLN A 317 -6.97 0.41 0.93
C GLN A 317 -5.93 0.17 2.05
N ARG A 318 -6.34 -0.34 3.21
CA ARG A 318 -5.43 -0.64 4.34
C ARG A 318 -4.43 -1.75 4.02
N LYS A 319 -4.86 -2.81 3.33
CA LYS A 319 -3.94 -3.89 2.89
C LYS A 319 -2.96 -3.39 1.82
N THR A 320 -3.43 -2.50 0.93
CA THR A 320 -2.62 -1.83 -0.09
C THR A 320 -1.53 -1.00 0.55
N GLN A 321 -1.88 -0.20 1.58
CA GLN A 321 -0.92 0.54 2.39
C GLN A 321 0.14 -0.40 2.99
N TYR A 322 -0.29 -1.41 3.75
CA TYR A 322 0.61 -2.36 4.40
C TYR A 322 1.61 -3.00 3.45
N LEU A 323 1.11 -3.50 2.31
CA LEU A 323 1.97 -4.17 1.33
C LEU A 323 2.93 -3.19 0.65
N PHE A 324 2.52 -1.95 0.37
CA PHE A 324 3.43 -0.95 -0.18
C PHE A 324 4.55 -0.62 0.82
N GLU A 325 4.18 -0.29 2.06
CA GLU A 325 5.11 0.05 3.15
C GLU A 325 6.16 -1.05 3.33
N ARG A 326 5.70 -2.30 3.40
CA ARG A 326 6.58 -3.45 3.53
C ARG A 326 7.47 -3.68 2.31
N THR A 327 6.91 -3.53 1.10
CA THR A 327 7.65 -3.79 -0.15
C THR A 327 8.84 -2.85 -0.27
N PHE A 328 8.64 -1.55 -0.03
CA PHE A 328 9.66 -0.53 -0.22
C PHE A 328 10.38 -0.12 1.08
N ARG A 329 9.98 -0.67 2.23
CA ARG A 329 10.43 -0.24 3.58
C ARG A 329 10.23 1.26 3.81
N LEU A 330 9.11 1.77 3.33
CA LEU A 330 8.65 3.14 3.54
C LEU A 330 7.45 3.12 4.49
N ALA A 331 7.10 4.27 5.06
CA ALA A 331 5.91 4.45 5.88
C ALA A 331 5.05 5.57 5.31
N PHE A 332 3.73 5.42 5.37
CA PHE A 332 2.84 6.56 5.14
C PHE A 332 2.61 7.32 6.45
N ILE A 333 2.42 8.64 6.35
CA ILE A 333 2.20 9.53 7.51
C ILE A 333 0.81 9.30 8.08
N ALA A 334 -0.20 9.35 7.22
CA ALA A 334 -1.61 9.13 7.54
C ALA A 334 -2.13 7.81 6.96
N PRO A 335 -2.99 7.09 7.70
CA PRO A 335 -3.58 5.83 7.23
C PRO A 335 -4.48 6.04 6.01
N PHE A 336 -4.47 5.08 5.09
CA PHE A 336 -5.39 5.08 3.95
C PHE A 336 -6.81 4.81 4.45
N THR A 337 -7.78 5.53 3.88
CA THR A 337 -9.20 5.41 4.22
C THR A 337 -9.96 4.67 3.11
N GLN A 338 -10.84 3.76 3.50
CA GLN A 338 -11.67 3.02 2.54
C GLN A 338 -12.90 3.88 2.17
N LEU A 339 -12.97 4.31 0.92
CA LEU A 339 -14.09 5.10 0.40
C LEU A 339 -14.98 4.22 -0.49
N ASN A 340 -16.03 3.65 0.11
CA ASN A 340 -16.97 2.78 -0.59
C ASN A 340 -18.07 3.56 -1.35
N GLY A 341 -18.38 4.79 -0.92
CA GLY A 341 -19.33 5.70 -1.57
C GLY A 341 -18.79 6.33 -2.86
N THR A 342 -18.41 5.52 -3.84
CA THR A 342 -17.92 6.03 -5.12
C THR A 342 -19.07 6.33 -6.08
N ARG A 343 -18.86 7.24 -7.05
CA ARG A 343 -19.83 7.51 -8.15
C ARG A 343 -20.23 6.26 -8.96
N ALA A 344 -19.47 5.18 -8.88
CA ALA A 344 -19.82 3.89 -9.49
C ALA A 344 -20.71 3.05 -8.57
N ALA A 345 -20.48 3.09 -7.25
CA ALA A 345 -21.30 2.40 -6.26
C ALA A 345 -22.70 3.02 -6.12
N SER A 346 -22.85 4.31 -6.48
CA SER A 346 -24.16 4.98 -6.55
C SER A 346 -24.99 4.62 -7.80
N VAL A 347 -24.45 3.82 -8.72
CA VAL A 347 -25.20 3.35 -9.88
C VAL A 347 -25.82 2.00 -9.51
N GLU A 348 -27.14 2.00 -9.27
CA GLU A 348 -27.89 0.76 -9.21
C GLU A 348 -28.00 0.20 -10.64
N VAL A 349 -27.35 -0.95 -10.86
CA VAL A 349 -27.32 -1.63 -12.16
C VAL A 349 -27.91 -3.00 -11.99
N ALA A 350 -28.92 -3.34 -12.81
CA ALA A 350 -29.54 -4.65 -12.81
C ALA A 350 -28.52 -5.77 -12.99
N THR A 351 -28.77 -6.93 -12.38
CA THR A 351 -27.85 -8.08 -12.41
C THR A 351 -27.49 -8.52 -13.84
N GLU A 352 -28.46 -8.47 -14.75
CA GLU A 352 -28.27 -8.78 -16.17
C GLU A 352 -27.27 -7.82 -16.85
N THR A 353 -27.42 -6.52 -16.62
CA THR A 353 -26.48 -5.51 -17.14
C THR A 353 -25.08 -5.71 -16.53
N GLN A 354 -24.97 -6.06 -15.25
CA GLN A 354 -23.68 -6.39 -14.65
C GLN A 354 -23.05 -7.63 -15.31
N GLN A 355 -23.84 -8.66 -15.63
CA GLN A 355 -23.36 -9.84 -16.35
C GLN A 355 -22.85 -9.46 -17.75
N ARG A 356 -23.60 -8.63 -18.48
CA ARG A 356 -23.17 -8.13 -19.78
C ARG A 356 -21.85 -7.33 -19.70
N ILE A 357 -21.68 -6.50 -18.66
CA ILE A 357 -20.42 -5.78 -18.43
C ILE A 357 -19.27 -6.77 -18.15
N ARG A 358 -19.52 -7.85 -17.39
CA ARG A 358 -18.52 -8.92 -17.17
C ARG A 358 -18.13 -9.61 -18.48
N GLU A 359 -19.06 -9.85 -19.38
CA GLU A 359 -18.77 -10.45 -20.70
C GLU A 359 -17.88 -9.53 -21.55
N LEU A 360 -18.22 -8.24 -21.64
CA LEU A 360 -17.41 -7.23 -22.34
C LEU A 360 -16.00 -7.12 -21.75
N ASN A 361 -15.88 -7.38 -20.45
CA ASN A 361 -14.63 -7.29 -19.68
C ASN A 361 -14.11 -8.66 -19.24
N ARG A 362 -14.39 -9.74 -19.99
CA ARG A 362 -14.07 -11.12 -19.56
C ARG A 362 -12.60 -11.32 -19.17
N TRP A 363 -11.68 -10.68 -19.90
CA TRP A 363 -10.25 -10.80 -19.64
C TRP A 363 -9.84 -10.00 -18.40
N ASP A 364 -10.44 -8.83 -18.19
CA ASP A 364 -10.27 -8.08 -16.94
C ASP A 364 -10.84 -8.83 -15.74
N VAL A 365 -11.94 -9.57 -15.90
CA VAL A 365 -12.51 -10.43 -14.85
C VAL A 365 -11.51 -11.51 -14.46
N GLU A 366 -10.98 -12.26 -15.42
CA GLU A 366 -9.97 -13.29 -15.14
C GLU A 366 -8.68 -12.70 -14.55
N LEU A 367 -8.21 -11.57 -15.07
CA LEU A 367 -7.04 -10.87 -14.54
C LEU A 367 -7.26 -10.41 -13.10
N TYR A 368 -8.42 -9.84 -12.79
CA TYR A 368 -8.74 -9.33 -11.47
C TYR A 368 -8.91 -10.47 -10.45
N GLU A 369 -9.49 -11.60 -10.83
CA GLU A 369 -9.55 -12.78 -9.97
C GLU A 369 -8.15 -13.29 -9.62
N TYR A 370 -7.26 -13.39 -10.61
CA TYR A 370 -5.85 -13.74 -10.42
C TYR A 370 -5.12 -12.72 -9.53
N ALA A 371 -5.31 -11.42 -9.79
CA ALA A 371 -4.68 -10.34 -9.05
C ALA A 371 -5.13 -10.30 -7.59
N ARG A 372 -6.44 -10.48 -7.34
CA ARG A 372 -7.03 -10.54 -6.00
C ARG A 372 -6.47 -11.70 -5.20
N ASP A 373 -6.39 -12.87 -5.82
CA ASP A 373 -5.83 -14.05 -5.15
C ASP A 373 -4.35 -13.83 -4.79
N LEU A 374 -3.53 -13.40 -5.75
CA LEU A 374 -2.12 -13.08 -5.52
C LEU A 374 -1.93 -12.02 -4.43
N PHE A 375 -2.73 -10.95 -4.46
CA PHE A 375 -2.64 -9.83 -3.51
C PHE A 375 -2.98 -10.27 -2.08
N LEU A 376 -4.08 -11.01 -1.90
CA LEU A 376 -4.50 -11.47 -0.58
C LEU A 376 -3.54 -12.54 -0.03
N GLN A 377 -3.01 -13.43 -0.87
CA GLN A 377 -1.94 -14.35 -0.48
C GLN A 377 -0.65 -13.62 -0.10
N ARG A 378 -0.23 -12.57 -0.85
CA ARG A 378 0.92 -11.72 -0.50
C ARG A 378 0.74 -11.09 0.88
N PHE A 379 -0.44 -10.53 1.15
CA PHE A 379 -0.77 -9.96 2.46
C PHE A 379 -0.68 -11.01 3.57
N GLN A 380 -1.35 -12.16 3.41
CA GLN A 380 -1.32 -13.25 4.39
C GLN A 380 0.10 -13.74 4.66
N TYR A 381 0.88 -13.99 3.59
CA TYR A 381 2.25 -14.45 3.67
C TYR A 381 3.12 -13.44 4.45
N ALA A 382 3.04 -12.16 4.10
CA ALA A 382 3.74 -11.08 4.78
C ALA A 382 3.42 -11.00 6.27
N ARG A 383 2.12 -11.05 6.62
CA ARG A 383 1.64 -11.02 8.02
C ARG A 383 2.10 -12.24 8.81
N GLN A 384 2.07 -13.43 8.22
CA GLN A 384 2.57 -14.65 8.86
C GLN A 384 4.08 -14.56 9.13
N GLN A 385 4.87 -14.08 8.16
CA GLN A 385 6.31 -13.89 8.33
C GLN A 385 6.63 -12.88 9.45
N GLU A 386 5.88 -11.78 9.52
CA GLU A 386 6.03 -10.78 10.58
C GLU A 386 5.75 -11.37 11.97
N ARG A 387 4.64 -12.10 12.13
CA ARG A 387 4.32 -12.79 13.39
C ARG A 387 5.38 -13.82 13.78
N ARG A 388 5.91 -14.58 12.80
CA ARG A 388 7.00 -15.54 13.05
C ARG A 388 8.25 -14.85 13.57
N LYS A 389 8.67 -13.75 12.93
CA LYS A 389 9.81 -12.93 13.38
C LYS A 389 9.57 -12.36 14.78
N ALA A 390 8.38 -11.82 15.05
CA ALA A 390 8.04 -11.29 16.38
C ALA A 390 8.05 -12.37 17.47
N ARG A 391 7.54 -13.58 17.18
CA ARG A 391 7.61 -14.73 18.10
C ARG A 391 9.06 -15.13 18.40
N GLN A 392 9.91 -15.19 17.37
CA GLN A 392 11.35 -15.50 17.52
C GLN A 392 12.07 -14.45 18.38
N ARG A 393 11.81 -13.16 18.14
CA ARG A 393 12.38 -12.06 18.95
C ARG A 393 11.99 -12.19 20.43
N ARG A 394 10.70 -12.41 20.72
CA ARG A 394 10.22 -12.63 22.11
C ARG A 394 10.85 -13.86 22.76
N GLN A 395 11.06 -14.95 22.01
CA GLN A 395 11.74 -16.14 22.53
C GLN A 395 13.22 -15.87 22.83
N GLN A 396 13.93 -15.16 21.97
CA GLN A 396 15.33 -14.78 22.17
C GLN A 396 15.48 -13.84 23.38
N GLU A 397 14.58 -12.87 23.53
CA GLU A 397 14.54 -11.97 24.67
C GLU A 397 14.28 -12.72 25.98
N ARG A 398 13.30 -13.64 26.00
CA ARG A 398 13.05 -14.53 27.14
C ARG A 398 14.28 -15.38 27.49
N ARG A 399 15.02 -15.89 26.49
CA ARG A 399 16.27 -16.62 26.72
C ARG A 399 17.36 -15.71 27.31
N ARG A 400 17.51 -14.49 26.81
CA ARG A 400 18.46 -13.49 27.35
C ARG A 400 18.13 -13.11 28.79
N LEU A 401 16.86 -12.88 29.11
CA LEU A 401 16.41 -12.58 30.48
C LEU A 401 16.66 -13.76 31.43
N ARG A 402 16.35 -14.99 31.02
CA ARG A 402 16.68 -16.19 31.81
C ARG A 402 18.19 -16.33 32.06
N ALA A 403 19.01 -16.08 31.03
CA ALA A 403 20.47 -16.11 31.16
C ALA A 403 21.03 -14.99 32.06
N LYS A 404 20.34 -13.86 32.20
CA LYS A 404 20.69 -12.77 33.13
C LYS A 404 20.21 -12.98 34.58
N VAL A 405 19.22 -13.86 34.80
CA VAL A 405 18.71 -14.20 36.14
C VAL A 405 19.52 -15.34 36.78
N LEU A 406 20.07 -16.26 35.97
CA LEU A 406 20.94 -17.35 36.43
C LEU A 406 22.22 -16.93 37.20
N PRO A 407 22.87 -15.79 36.95
CA PRO A 407 24.01 -15.32 37.73
C PRO A 407 23.64 -14.75 39.12
N TRP A 408 22.38 -14.36 39.36
CA TRP A 408 21.96 -13.75 40.64
C TRP A 408 21.68 -14.80 41.72
N TRP A 409 21.30 -16.03 41.35
CA TRP A 409 21.10 -17.13 42.30
C TRP A 409 22.40 -17.89 42.63
N GLY A 410 23.55 -17.22 42.47
CA GLY A 410 24.86 -17.70 42.90
C GLY A 410 25.30 -17.06 44.22
N GLY A 411 24.61 -17.35 45.33
CA GLY A 411 25.12 -17.10 46.68
C GLY A 411 26.32 -18.02 47.00
N PRO A 412 27.25 -17.62 47.89
CA PRO A 412 28.55 -18.28 48.04
C PRO A 412 28.39 -19.64 48.73
N GLY A 413 28.66 -20.73 48.00
CA GLY A 413 28.42 -22.05 48.57
C GLY A 413 29.02 -23.21 47.78
N LYS A 414 30.19 -23.64 48.27
CA LYS A 414 30.88 -24.92 48.02
C LYS A 414 31.76 -24.98 46.76
N GLY A 415 33.06 -24.80 47.03
CA GLY A 415 34.13 -25.13 46.09
C GLY A 415 34.08 -26.59 45.63
N PRO A 416 34.66 -26.88 44.45
CA PRO A 416 34.66 -28.22 43.89
C PRO A 416 35.50 -29.15 44.79
N LYS A 417 34.86 -30.21 45.30
CA LYS A 417 35.57 -31.31 45.98
C LYS A 417 36.45 -32.04 44.96
N PRO A 418 37.71 -32.37 45.30
CA PRO A 418 38.59 -33.11 44.42
C PRO A 418 38.09 -34.56 44.31
N THR A 419 37.77 -35.00 43.09
CA THR A 419 37.45 -36.40 42.82
C THR A 419 38.77 -37.17 42.67
N LYS A 420 38.92 -38.20 43.50
CA LYS A 420 40.07 -39.10 43.54
C LYS A 420 40.31 -39.79 42.20
N GLN A 421 41.56 -39.79 41.75
CA GLN A 421 42.08 -40.66 40.71
C GLN A 421 42.19 -42.11 41.18
N SER A 422 41.95 -43.07 40.27
CA SER A 422 42.71 -44.32 40.05
C SER A 422 42.07 -45.12 38.89
N PRO A 423 42.80 -45.99 38.17
CA PRO A 423 44.09 -45.80 37.55
C PRO A 423 44.07 -46.08 36.03
N VAL A 424 45.11 -45.63 35.34
CA VAL A 424 45.41 -45.83 33.92
C VAL A 424 45.89 -47.26 33.66
N ARG A 425 45.42 -47.89 32.57
CA ARG A 425 46.12 -49.00 31.89
C ARG A 425 46.52 -48.55 30.49
N GLN A 426 47.79 -48.77 30.17
CA GLN A 426 48.58 -48.24 29.07
C GLN A 426 48.18 -48.78 27.69
N SER A 427 48.38 -47.99 26.64
CA SER A 427 49.05 -48.49 25.43
C SER A 427 49.86 -47.39 24.73
N VAL A 428 50.96 -47.86 24.14
CA VAL A 428 52.21 -47.21 23.73
C VAL A 428 52.12 -46.52 22.35
N SER A 429 52.80 -45.35 22.24
CA SER A 429 53.63 -44.79 21.12
C SER A 429 53.16 -44.97 19.66
N THR A 430 53.25 -43.99 18.73
CA THR A 430 54.51 -43.35 18.30
C THR A 430 54.22 -42.14 17.37
N ARG A 431 55.03 -41.06 17.51
CA ARG A 431 55.22 -39.89 16.60
C ARG A 431 55.96 -40.30 15.30
N PRO A 432 56.18 -39.48 14.24
CA PRO A 432 56.53 -38.03 14.22
C PRO A 432 55.88 -37.27 13.02
N ALA A 433 56.16 -36.03 12.59
CA ALA A 433 57.12 -34.96 12.84
C ALA A 433 56.50 -33.61 12.35
N GLU A 434 57.02 -32.49 12.84
CA GLU A 434 56.73 -31.09 12.44
C GLU A 434 57.67 -30.67 11.25
N PRO A 435 57.49 -29.50 10.58
CA PRO A 435 57.99 -28.24 11.15
C PRO A 435 57.25 -26.91 10.78
N LYS A 436 57.20 -26.02 11.80
CA LYS A 436 57.45 -24.55 11.87
C LYS A 436 57.04 -23.59 10.73
N GLN A 437 56.40 -22.45 11.08
CA GLN A 437 57.06 -21.15 11.33
C GLN A 437 56.10 -19.96 11.66
N VAL A 438 56.49 -19.20 12.71
CA VAL A 438 56.47 -17.70 12.91
C VAL A 438 55.08 -17.02 13.14
N GLU A 439 54.74 -16.55 14.37
CA GLU A 439 55.00 -15.22 15.01
C GLU A 439 54.41 -14.03 14.19
N THR A 440 53.68 -13.01 14.67
CA THR A 440 53.48 -12.38 16.00
C THR A 440 52.23 -11.47 15.99
N GLU A 441 51.69 -11.24 17.20
CA GLU A 441 50.93 -10.10 17.78
C GLU A 441 51.05 -8.71 17.08
N LYS A 442 50.23 -7.65 17.24
CA LYS A 442 49.23 -7.21 18.24
C LYS A 442 48.50 -5.93 17.75
N ASN A 443 47.23 -5.82 18.13
CA ASN A 443 46.48 -4.68 18.72
C ASN A 443 46.34 -3.25 18.14
N GLN A 444 45.12 -2.75 18.47
CA GLN A 444 44.68 -1.41 18.91
C GLN A 444 44.03 -0.52 17.83
N GLU A 445 42.70 -0.38 17.81
CA GLU A 445 41.84 0.49 18.67
C GLU A 445 42.27 1.96 18.62
N ASN A 446 41.36 2.82 18.14
CA ASN A 446 41.09 4.07 18.85
C ASN A 446 39.65 4.56 18.60
N GLU A 447 38.97 4.84 19.71
CA GLU A 447 37.74 5.60 19.83
C GLU A 447 38.02 7.10 19.67
N GLY A 448 36.96 7.87 19.45
CA GLY A 448 36.95 9.32 19.50
C GLY A 448 35.52 9.85 19.51
N GLU A 449 34.95 9.98 20.71
CA GLU A 449 33.79 10.84 21.03
C GLU A 449 34.20 12.32 21.03
N LEU A 450 33.28 13.23 20.66
CA LEU A 450 32.77 14.30 21.54
C LEU A 450 31.71 15.20 20.83
N GLU A 451 30.57 15.39 21.53
CA GLU A 451 29.80 16.63 21.82
C GLU A 451 29.45 17.68 20.72
N ASP A 452 28.41 18.51 20.81
CA ASP A 452 27.08 18.55 21.44
C ASP A 452 26.40 19.88 20.98
N LEU A 453 25.06 19.92 21.00
CA LEU A 453 24.16 21.10 21.16
C LEU A 453 24.12 22.24 20.12
N TRP A 454 22.91 22.55 19.61
CA TRP A 454 22.12 23.77 19.88
C TRP A 454 20.70 23.64 19.29
N TRP A 455 19.70 23.97 20.11
CA TRP A 455 18.27 24.06 19.80
C TRP A 455 17.92 25.43 19.22
N GLU A 456 16.94 25.50 18.32
CA GLU A 456 16.00 26.64 18.25
C GLU A 456 14.67 26.16 17.64
N GLU A 457 13.62 26.34 18.43
CA GLU A 457 12.21 26.07 18.15
C GLU A 457 11.63 27.23 17.32
N GLU A 458 10.88 26.95 16.25
CA GLU A 458 9.77 27.83 15.85
C GLU A 458 8.57 26.99 15.44
N ASN A 459 7.48 27.21 16.20
CA ASN A 459 6.13 26.72 16.01
C ASN A 459 5.58 27.14 14.64
N ASP A 460 4.88 26.23 13.96
CA ASP A 460 3.63 26.52 13.23
C ASP A 460 3.04 25.19 12.70
N GLU A 461 2.43 24.41 13.59
CA GLU A 461 1.60 23.26 13.22
C GLU A 461 0.15 23.57 13.63
N ASN A 462 -0.72 23.93 12.66
CA ASN A 462 -2.10 23.42 12.66
C ASN A 462 -2.89 23.50 11.34
N ASP A 463 -2.40 24.11 10.26
CA ASP A 463 -3.27 24.42 9.10
C ASP A 463 -3.28 23.40 7.94
N THR A 464 -2.80 22.17 8.12
CA THR A 464 -2.66 21.21 6.98
C THR A 464 -3.60 20.00 6.99
N ILE A 465 -4.44 19.83 8.02
CA ILE A 465 -5.32 18.66 8.17
C ILE A 465 -6.72 18.86 7.57
N GLU A 466 -7.29 20.07 7.59
CA GLU A 466 -8.68 20.27 7.14
C GLU A 466 -8.83 20.22 5.60
N ASP A 467 -7.81 20.62 4.85
CA ASP A 467 -7.82 20.58 3.37
C ASP A 467 -7.65 19.16 2.79
N TYR A 468 -7.37 18.16 3.65
CA TYR A 468 -7.25 16.75 3.25
C TYR A 468 -8.62 16.08 3.00
N THR A 469 -9.69 16.58 3.63
CA THR A 469 -11.01 15.94 3.61
C THR A 469 -11.95 16.52 2.56
N GLU A 470 -11.93 17.82 2.30
CA GLU A 470 -12.89 18.47 1.38
C GLU A 470 -12.58 18.24 -0.11
N ASN A 471 -11.32 17.95 -0.47
CA ASN A 471 -10.91 17.86 -1.87
C ASN A 471 -11.00 16.46 -2.51
N VAL A 472 -11.54 15.48 -1.78
CA VAL A 472 -11.72 14.10 -2.30
C VAL A 472 -13.08 13.91 -2.99
N GLU A 473 -14.08 14.74 -2.71
CA GLU A 473 -15.44 14.56 -3.22
C GLU A 473 -15.69 15.13 -4.64
N GLN A 474 -14.82 16.01 -5.15
CA GLN A 474 -15.13 16.74 -6.40
C GLN A 474 -14.61 16.13 -7.72
N TRP A 475 -13.88 14.99 -7.75
CA TRP A 475 -13.26 14.52 -9.00
C TRP A 475 -13.49 13.04 -9.37
#